data_AF-A0A1I7JHE7-F1
#
_entry.id   AF-A0A1I7JHE7-F1
#
_cell.length_a   1.000
_cell.length_b   1.000
_cell.length_c   1.000
_cell.angle_alpha   90.00
_cell.angle_beta   90.00
_cell.angle_gamma   90.00
#
_symmetry.space_group_name_H-M   'P 1'
#
loop_
_entity.id
_entity.type
_entity.pdbx_description
1 polymer ?
#
loop_
_entity_poly.entity_id
_entity_poly.type
_entity_poly.pdbx_seq_one_letter_code
_entity_poly.pdbx_strand_id
1 'polypeptide(L)'
;MIKKQETMILSEYTGIYDLVVPKDNMLRKINELIDFSFVYDELSNKYCSNNGRNAIDPIRMFKYLLLKSIFDLSDVDVVERSKYD
;
A
#
# COMPACT_ATOMS: atom_id res chain seq x y z
N MET A 1 18.10 3.50 -4.28
CA MET A 1 17.85 3.15 -2.87
C MET A 1 16.35 2.95 -2.64
N ILE A 2 15.97 1.91 -1.90
CA ILE A 2 14.59 1.67 -1.46
C ILE A 2 14.35 2.48 -0.18
N LYS A 3 13.45 3.45 -0.23
CA LYS A 3 12.96 4.13 0.97
C LYS A 3 11.75 3.36 1.48
N LYS A 4 11.80 2.93 2.74
CA LYS A 4 10.62 2.41 3.42
C LYS A 4 9.62 3.55 3.61
N GLN A 5 8.34 3.28 3.42
CA GLN A 5 7.28 4.24 3.66
C GLN A 5 7.31 4.65 5.13
N GLU A 6 7.37 5.95 5.36
CA GLU A 6 7.17 6.53 6.68
C GLU A 6 5.74 6.25 7.14
N THR A 7 5.56 6.03 8.44
CA THR A 7 4.25 5.82 9.05
C THR A 7 3.29 6.91 8.58
N MET A 8 2.10 6.50 8.12
CA MET A 8 1.09 7.46 7.71
C MET A 8 0.74 8.36 8.89
N ILE A 9 0.83 9.68 8.67
CA ILE A 9 0.30 10.66 9.62
C ILE A 9 -1.22 10.60 9.48
N LEU A 10 -1.87 9.89 10.39
CA LEU A 10 -3.31 9.77 10.40
C LEU A 10 -3.94 10.97 11.11
N SER A 11 -5.17 11.29 10.71
CA SER A 11 -5.98 12.35 11.33
C SER A 11 -6.32 12.01 12.78
N GLU A 12 -6.57 13.02 13.61
CA GLU A 12 -7.08 12.86 14.98
C GLU A 12 -8.39 12.05 15.03
N TYR A 13 -9.14 12.03 13.92
CA TYR A 13 -10.40 11.31 13.77
C TYR A 13 -10.25 9.84 13.32
N THR A 14 -9.05 9.25 13.42
CA THR A 14 -8.80 7.86 13.00
C THR A 14 -9.74 6.85 13.66
N GLY A 15 -10.18 7.11 14.90
CA GLY A 15 -11.13 6.24 15.59
C GLY A 15 -12.46 6.03 14.85
N ILE A 16 -12.86 6.95 13.96
CA ILE A 16 -14.05 6.80 13.13
C ILE A 16 -13.91 5.61 12.17
N TYR A 17 -12.71 5.35 11.64
CA TYR A 17 -12.44 4.20 10.77
C TYR A 17 -12.83 2.88 11.46
N ASP A 18 -12.49 2.74 12.74
CA ASP A 18 -12.80 1.53 13.51
C ASP A 18 -14.28 1.36 13.83
N LEU A 19 -15.05 2.45 13.81
CA LEU A 19 -16.49 2.44 14.03
C LEU A 19 -17.28 2.17 12.74
N VAL A 20 -16.82 2.72 11.62
CA VAL A 20 -17.55 2.72 10.33
C VAL A 20 -17.16 1.53 9.45
N VAL A 21 -15.91 1.09 9.49
CA VAL A 21 -15.42 -0.01 8.64
C VAL A 21 -15.47 -1.33 9.42
N PRO A 22 -16.33 -2.29 9.02
CA PRO A 22 -16.46 -3.56 9.71
C PRO A 22 -15.14 -4.32 9.83
N LYS A 23 -14.95 -5.01 10.96
CA LYS A 23 -13.75 -5.85 11.19
C LYS A 23 -13.62 -6.96 10.16
N ASP A 24 -14.73 -7.42 9.58
CA ASP A 24 -14.75 -8.46 8.58
C ASP A 24 -14.51 -7.95 7.14
N ASN A 25 -14.34 -6.64 6.94
CA ASN A 25 -14.02 -6.03 5.66
C ASN A 25 -12.76 -6.66 5.03
N MET A 26 -12.84 -7.00 3.76
CA MET A 26 -11.78 -7.71 3.04
C MET A 26 -10.45 -6.94 3.02
N LEU A 27 -10.46 -5.64 2.72
CA LEU A 27 -9.23 -4.83 2.64
C LEU A 27 -8.60 -4.64 4.01
N ARG A 28 -9.44 -4.50 5.04
CA ARG A 28 -9.00 -4.47 6.43
C ARG A 28 -8.29 -5.77 6.82
N LYS A 29 -8.89 -6.92 6.54
CA LYS A 29 -8.27 -8.23 6.77
C LYS A 29 -6.95 -8.39 6.01
N ILE A 30 -6.91 -7.97 4.74
CA ILE A 30 -5.68 -8.01 3.93
C ILE A 30 -4.57 -7.19 4.61
N ASN A 31 -4.87 -5.98 5.06
CA ASN A 31 -3.87 -5.12 5.68
C ASN A 31 -3.44 -5.59 7.08
N GLU A 32 -4.32 -6.25 7.83
CA GLU A 32 -4.04 -6.76 9.18
C GLU A 32 -3.36 -8.15 9.16
N LEU A 33 -3.67 -9.02 8.20
CA LEU A 33 -3.23 -10.42 8.18
C LEU A 33 -2.01 -10.67 7.28
N ILE A 34 -1.77 -9.83 6.28
CA ILE A 34 -0.67 -10.04 5.33
C ILE A 34 0.53 -9.21 5.75
N ASP A 35 1.65 -9.87 6.02
CA ASP A 35 2.95 -9.21 6.06
C ASP A 35 3.46 -8.99 4.63
N PHE A 36 3.54 -7.74 4.21
CA PHE A 36 4.03 -7.35 2.88
C PHE A 36 5.56 -7.24 2.78
N SER A 37 6.29 -7.56 3.86
CA SER A 37 7.77 -7.50 3.88
C SER A 37 8.41 -8.32 2.75
N PHE A 38 7.77 -9.41 2.31
CA PHE A 38 8.23 -10.24 1.19
C PHE A 38 8.46 -9.46 -0.11
N VAL A 39 7.76 -8.34 -0.32
CA VAL A 39 7.93 -7.48 -1.51
C VAL A 39 9.32 -6.84 -1.52
N TYR A 40 9.86 -6.49 -0.35
CA TYR A 40 11.24 -5.99 -0.27
C TYR A 40 12.24 -7.11 -0.58
N ASP A 41 12.02 -8.30 -0.06
CA ASP A 41 12.93 -9.44 -0.26
C ASP A 41 13.04 -9.80 -1.74
N GLU A 42 11.90 -9.80 -2.45
CA GLU A 42 11.83 -10.08 -3.89
C GLU A 42 12.51 -9.00 -4.74
N LEU A 43 12.35 -7.73 -4.36
CA LEU A 43 12.75 -6.60 -5.21
C LEU A 43 14.09 -5.97 -4.84
N SER A 44 14.64 -6.21 -3.64
CA SER A 44 15.86 -5.54 -3.14
C SER A 44 17.02 -5.61 -4.15
N ASN A 45 17.27 -6.79 -4.71
CA ASN A 45 18.35 -7.02 -5.67
C ASN A 45 18.10 -6.42 -7.07
N LYS A 46 16.89 -5.91 -7.33
CA LYS A 46 16.54 -5.23 -8.58
C LYS A 46 16.79 -3.73 -8.51
N TYR A 47 16.99 -3.17 -7.32
CA TYR A 47 17.28 -1.76 -7.11
C TYR A 47 18.77 -1.51 -6.87
N CYS A 48 19.28 -0.41 -7.43
CA CYS A 48 20.61 0.06 -7.09
C CYS A 48 20.60 0.76 -5.72
N SER A 49 21.51 0.36 -4.83
CA SER A 49 21.60 0.91 -3.47
C SER A 49 22.25 2.29 -3.43
N ASN A 50 23.17 2.59 -4.35
CA ASN A 50 24.06 3.75 -4.28
C ASN A 50 24.02 4.68 -5.50
N ASN A 51 23.15 4.43 -6.48
CA ASN A 51 23.07 5.25 -7.68
C ASN A 51 21.61 5.56 -8.07
N GLY A 52 21.40 6.75 -8.63
CA GLY A 52 20.11 7.20 -9.16
C GLY A 52 19.13 7.78 -8.14
N ARG A 53 17.91 8.06 -8.61
CA ARG A 53 16.81 8.58 -7.78
C ARG A 53 16.29 7.50 -6.83
N ASN A 54 15.85 7.90 -5.65
CA ASN A 54 15.17 7.00 -4.73
C ASN A 54 13.88 6.46 -5.35
N ALA A 55 13.66 5.16 -5.19
CA ALA A 55 12.42 4.54 -5.59
C ALA A 55 11.30 4.98 -4.63
N ILE A 56 10.07 5.06 -5.15
CA ILE A 56 8.88 4.98 -4.30
C ILE A 56 8.89 3.63 -3.60
N ASP A 57 8.32 3.57 -2.40
CA ASP A 57 8.25 2.32 -1.64
C ASP A 57 7.61 1.20 -2.48
N PRO A 58 8.33 0.09 -2.75
CA PRO A 58 7.81 -1.02 -3.52
C PRO A 58 6.56 -1.67 -2.92
N ILE A 59 6.38 -1.65 -1.59
CA ILE A 59 5.13 -2.15 -0.98
C ILE A 59 3.94 -1.30 -1.41
N ARG A 60 4.10 0.04 -1.46
CA ARG A 60 3.05 0.93 -1.93
C ARG A 60 2.67 0.64 -3.37
N MET A 61 3.66 0.46 -4.24
CA MET A 61 3.43 0.12 -5.65
C MET A 61 2.73 -1.24 -5.79
N PHE A 62 3.14 -2.23 -5.00
CA PHE A 62 2.50 -3.54 -4.96
C PHE A 62 1.03 -3.45 -4.54
N LYS A 63 0.70 -2.66 -3.51
CA LYS A 63 -0.68 -2.46 -3.05
C LYS A 63 -1.57 -1.86 -4.13
N TYR A 64 -1.09 -0.91 -4.94
CA TYR A 64 -1.86 -0.40 -6.08
C TYR A 64 -2.15 -1.50 -7.11
N LEU A 65 -1.15 -2.33 -7.46
CA LEU A 65 -1.35 -3.44 -8.39
C LEU A 65 -2.32 -4.49 -7.83
N LEU A 66 -2.22 -4.78 -6.53
CA LEU A 66 -3.15 -5.68 -5.85
C LEU A 66 -4.59 -5.16 -5.90
N LEU A 67 -4.82 -3.87 -5.61
CA LEU A 67 -6.14 -3.24 -5.70
C LEU A 67 -6.69 -3.29 -7.13
N LYS A 68 -5.86 -2.97 -8.13
CA LYS A 68 -6.24 -3.10 -9.55
C LYS A 68 -6.67 -4.52 -9.90
N SER A 69 -5.94 -5.53 -9.42
CA SER A 69 -6.25 -6.93 -9.67
C SER A 69 -7.52 -7.41 -8.98
N ILE A 70 -7.79 -6.96 -7.74
CA ILE A 70 -8.96 -7.38 -6.96
C ILE A 70 -10.25 -6.77 -7.53
N PHE A 71 -10.18 -5.51 -7.98
CA PHE A 71 -11.36 -4.74 -8.39
C PHE A 71 -11.47 -4.50 -9.90
N ASP A 72 -10.57 -5.08 -10.70
CA ASP A 72 -10.49 -4.90 -12.16
C ASP A 72 -10.48 -3.42 -12.58
N LEU A 73 -9.57 -2.64 -11.97
CA LEU A 73 -9.50 -1.19 -12.15
C LEU A 73 -8.40 -0.77 -13.13
N SER A 74 -8.67 0.28 -13.89
CA SER A 74 -7.63 0.99 -14.65
C SER A 74 -6.67 1.74 -13.71
N ASP A 75 -5.54 2.20 -14.26
CA ASP A 75 -4.62 3.06 -13.50
C ASP A 75 -5.27 4.38 -13.05
N VAL A 76 -6.17 4.94 -13.86
CA VAL A 76 -6.89 6.17 -13.52
C VAL A 76 -7.89 5.91 -12.40
N ASP A 77 -8.62 4.79 -12.49
CA ASP A 77 -9.65 4.46 -11.51
C ASP A 77 -9.06 4.09 -10.15
N VAL A 78 -7.92 3.39 -10.11
CA VAL A 78 -7.26 3.08 -8.84
C VAL A 78 -6.75 4.34 -8.15
N VAL A 79 -6.27 5.32 -8.92
CA VAL A 79 -5.82 6.61 -8.38
C VAL A 79 -7.00 7.36 -7.78
N GLU A 80 -8.11 7.47 -8.50
CA GLU A 80 -9.30 8.18 -8.01
C GLU A 80 -9.87 7.50 -6.76
N ARG A 81 -10.00 6.18 -6.79
CA ARG A 81 -10.61 5.41 -5.71
C ARG A 81 -9.75 5.38 -4.45
N SER A 82 -8.41 5.38 -4.58
CA SER A 82 -7.48 5.42 -3.44
C SER A 82 -7.55 6.70 -2.59
N LYS A 83 -8.32 7.71 -3.02
CA LYS A 83 -8.60 8.91 -2.21
C LYS A 83 -9.63 8.66 -1.12
N TYR A 84 -10.49 7.66 -1.32
CA TYR A 84 -11.68 7.44 -0.48
C TYR A 84 -11.75 6.02 0.12
N ASP A 85 -11.15 5.03 -0.55
CA ASP A 85 -10.96 3.66 -0.01
C ASP A 85 -9.90 3.62 1.10
#